data_AF-A0A521VUK7-F1
#
_entry.id   AF-A0A521VUK7-F1
#
_cell.length_a   1.000
_cell.length_b   1.000
_cell.length_c   1.000
_cell.angle_alpha   90.00
_cell.angle_beta   90.00
_cell.angle_gamma   90.00
#
_symmetry.space_group_name_H-M   'P 1'
#
loop_
_entity.id
_entity.type
_entity.pdbx_description
1 polymer ?
#
loop_
_entity_poly.entity_id
_entity_poly.type
_entity_poly.pdbx_seq_one_letter_code
_entity_poly.pdbx_strand_id
1 'polypeptide(L)'
;MSAAALAEYLILRPGGQQNILHDSKYSRPPIISANGEAMRALRTYNRDPRRSQDTLLRVKEALTIKAATPGIRPKAKDEALRCIEVIELFERNENALGLRSMALSEPPNFDAIEINGVMVSIQPDMLVGGGSGRARVGAGILRVAKAPDPSEGKRAETKARRGQIRREMARYMIAMLQLLLDDQDGTLGIPDRNLCFVADVRLAERIGPAADHAVRIRDIRGACTQISKLWASVAPKPGLFEKP
;
A
#
# COMPACT_ATOMS: atom_id res chain seq x y z
N MET A 1 1.62 -14.20 0.21
CA MET A 1 1.71 -13.08 1.20
C MET A 1 1.66 -11.76 0.45
N SER A 2 1.13 -10.66 1.02
CA SER A 2 1.14 -9.35 0.34
C SER A 2 2.35 -8.50 0.74
N ALA A 3 2.74 -7.54 -0.10
CA ALA A 3 3.83 -6.59 0.20
C ALA A 3 3.60 -5.82 1.51
N ALA A 4 2.37 -5.37 1.76
CA ALA A 4 2.04 -4.66 3.00
C ALA A 4 2.21 -5.56 4.24
N ALA A 5 1.76 -6.83 4.15
CA ALA A 5 1.92 -7.81 5.23
C ALA A 5 3.40 -8.13 5.49
N LEU A 6 4.22 -8.31 4.44
CA LEU A 6 5.64 -8.56 4.59
C LEU A 6 6.39 -7.35 5.18
N ALA A 7 6.06 -6.14 4.75
CA ALA A 7 6.61 -4.91 5.32
C ALA A 7 6.25 -4.78 6.82
N GLU A 8 5.03 -5.15 7.20
CA GLU A 8 4.60 -5.19 8.60
C GLU A 8 5.33 -6.29 9.40
N TYR A 9 5.48 -7.49 8.84
CA TYR A 9 6.25 -8.57 9.46
C TYR A 9 7.69 -8.15 9.80
N LEU A 10 8.36 -7.44 8.89
CA LEU A 10 9.74 -6.98 9.05
C LEU A 10 9.95 -5.98 10.19
N ILE A 11 8.90 -5.26 10.61
CA ILE A 11 8.99 -4.24 11.66
C ILE A 11 8.39 -4.69 13.01
N LEU A 12 7.57 -5.74 13.01
CA LEU A 12 6.88 -6.21 14.20
C LEU A 12 7.78 -7.12 15.06
N ARG A 13 7.45 -7.18 16.35
CA ARG A 13 8.03 -8.15 17.28
C ARG A 13 7.48 -9.57 16.99
N PRO A 14 8.13 -10.64 17.50
CA PRO A 14 7.76 -12.03 17.20
C PRO A 14 6.26 -12.38 17.36
N GLY A 15 5.59 -11.87 18.40
CA GLY A 15 4.15 -12.12 18.57
C GLY A 15 3.28 -11.49 17.48
N GLY A 16 3.66 -10.31 16.97
CA GLY A 16 2.98 -9.68 15.83
C GLY A 16 3.29 -10.38 14.52
N GLN A 17 4.53 -10.83 14.34
CA GLN A 17 4.95 -11.63 13.18
C GLN A 17 4.12 -12.91 13.03
N GLN A 18 3.86 -13.64 14.13
CA GLN A 18 3.01 -14.83 14.11
C GLN A 18 1.59 -14.54 13.65
N ASN A 19 1.01 -13.39 14.04
CA ASN A 19 -0.31 -12.99 13.56
C ASN A 19 -0.29 -12.73 12.05
N ILE A 20 0.70 -12.01 11.54
CA ILE A 20 0.83 -11.76 10.09
C ILE A 20 0.97 -13.07 9.31
N LEU A 21 1.74 -14.04 9.81
CA LEU A 21 1.87 -15.36 9.19
C LEU A 21 0.54 -16.12 9.17
N HIS A 22 -0.14 -16.15 10.31
CA HIS A 22 -1.45 -16.78 10.44
C HIS A 22 -2.46 -16.15 9.47
N ASP A 23 -2.57 -14.82 9.47
CA ASP A 23 -3.48 -14.08 8.60
C ASP A 23 -3.12 -14.27 7.12
N SER A 24 -1.83 -14.27 6.79
CA SER A 24 -1.39 -14.48 5.40
C SER A 24 -1.69 -15.88 4.86
N LYS A 25 -1.81 -16.88 5.73
CA LYS A 25 -2.10 -18.28 5.35
C LYS A 25 -3.58 -18.62 5.41
N TYR A 26 -4.30 -18.07 6.38
CA TYR A 26 -5.67 -18.50 6.71
C TYR A 26 -6.73 -17.42 6.59
N SER A 27 -6.38 -16.13 6.59
CA SER A 27 -7.39 -15.08 6.47
C SER A 27 -7.89 -15.03 5.03
N ARG A 28 -9.21 -15.14 4.88
CA ARG A 28 -9.88 -14.96 3.59
C ARG A 28 -9.72 -13.50 3.18
N PRO A 29 -9.40 -13.21 1.90
CA PRO A 29 -9.45 -11.85 1.40
C PRO A 29 -10.82 -11.25 1.75
N PRO A 30 -10.89 -10.05 2.34
CA PRO A 30 -12.17 -9.44 2.64
C PRO A 30 -12.93 -9.26 1.32
N ILE A 31 -14.20 -9.70 1.28
CA ILE A 31 -15.08 -9.61 0.10
C ILE A 31 -15.19 -8.14 -0.38
N ILE A 32 -14.98 -7.17 0.52
CA ILE A 32 -14.97 -5.74 0.22
C ILE A 32 -13.59 -5.20 0.63
N SER A 33 -12.82 -4.71 -0.34
CA SER A 33 -11.59 -3.98 -0.06
C SER A 33 -11.93 -2.65 0.60
N ALA A 34 -11.37 -2.41 1.78
CA ALA A 34 -11.53 -1.13 2.47
C ALA A 34 -10.96 0.01 1.62
N ASN A 35 -11.70 1.11 1.53
CA ASN A 35 -11.44 2.30 0.72
C ASN A 35 -11.43 2.04 -0.79
N GLY A 36 -12.09 0.97 -1.26
CA GLY A 36 -12.01 0.54 -2.66
C GLY A 36 -12.44 1.60 -3.68
N GLU A 37 -13.53 2.34 -3.40
CA GLU A 37 -14.00 3.41 -4.29
C GLU A 37 -13.03 4.61 -4.32
N ALA A 38 -12.54 5.02 -3.13
CA ALA A 38 -11.56 6.09 -3.02
C ALA A 38 -10.26 5.73 -3.75
N MET A 39 -9.72 4.52 -3.56
CA MET A 39 -8.50 4.07 -4.23
C MET A 39 -8.64 4.07 -5.76
N ARG A 40 -9.79 3.64 -6.29
CA ARG A 40 -10.05 3.73 -7.74
C ARG A 40 -10.05 5.19 -8.21
N ALA A 41 -10.75 6.08 -7.50
CA ALA A 41 -10.79 7.50 -7.84
C ALA A 41 -9.40 8.15 -7.84
N LEU A 42 -8.61 7.89 -6.78
CA LEU A 42 -7.25 8.42 -6.65
C LEU A 42 -6.31 7.88 -7.72
N ARG A 43 -6.42 6.60 -8.10
CA ARG A 43 -5.65 6.02 -9.20
C ARG A 43 -6.00 6.68 -10.53
N THR A 44 -7.29 6.74 -10.87
CA THR A 44 -7.77 7.39 -12.11
C THR A 44 -7.30 8.84 -12.18
N TYR A 45 -7.46 9.58 -11.09
CA TYR A 45 -7.04 10.97 -10.98
C TYR A 45 -5.54 11.17 -11.21
N ASN A 46 -4.69 10.35 -10.57
CA ASN A 46 -3.24 10.51 -10.68
C ASN A 46 -2.66 10.05 -12.02
N ARG A 47 -3.35 9.14 -12.72
CA ARG A 47 -2.95 8.62 -14.04
C ARG A 47 -3.41 9.50 -15.20
N ASP A 48 -4.43 10.33 -14.99
CA ASP A 48 -4.88 11.33 -15.97
C ASP A 48 -3.85 12.47 -16.07
N PRO A 49 -3.26 12.75 -17.25
CA PRO A 49 -2.34 13.87 -17.43
C PRO A 49 -2.93 15.23 -17.04
N ARG A 50 -4.25 15.41 -17.17
CA ARG A 50 -4.96 16.64 -16.81
C ARG A 50 -5.21 16.75 -15.31
N ARG A 51 -5.32 15.61 -14.63
CA ARG A 51 -5.63 15.50 -13.19
C ARG A 51 -6.85 16.36 -12.81
N SER A 52 -7.96 16.11 -13.50
CA SER A 52 -9.19 16.89 -13.29
C SER A 52 -9.79 16.63 -11.91
N GLN A 53 -10.03 17.68 -11.13
CA GLN A 53 -10.69 17.58 -9.82
C GLN A 53 -12.12 17.04 -9.90
N ASP A 54 -12.77 17.22 -11.06
CA ASP A 54 -14.10 16.68 -11.35
C ASP A 54 -14.17 15.16 -11.15
N THR A 55 -13.08 14.43 -11.45
CA THR A 55 -12.97 12.99 -11.19
C THR A 55 -13.16 12.64 -9.71
N LEU A 56 -12.60 13.43 -8.80
CA LEU A 56 -12.73 13.21 -7.36
C LEU A 56 -14.08 13.72 -6.82
N LEU A 57 -14.55 14.86 -7.32
CA LEU A 57 -15.84 15.47 -6.94
C LEU A 57 -17.01 14.53 -7.22
N ARG A 58 -17.10 13.97 -8.42
CA ARG A 58 -18.19 13.04 -8.79
C ARG A 58 -18.23 11.80 -7.88
N VAL A 59 -17.07 11.27 -7.53
CA VAL A 59 -17.00 10.10 -6.62
C VAL A 59 -17.41 10.48 -5.21
N LYS A 60 -16.97 11.64 -4.70
CA LYS A 60 -17.42 12.15 -3.39
C LYS A 60 -18.93 12.38 -3.33
N GLU A 61 -19.51 12.97 -4.37
CA GLU A 61 -20.97 13.18 -4.46
C GLU A 61 -21.73 11.85 -4.43
N ALA A 62 -21.30 10.88 -5.24
CA ALA A 62 -21.90 9.54 -5.26
C ALA A 62 -21.80 8.83 -3.90
N LEU A 63 -20.65 8.92 -3.24
CA LEU A 63 -20.45 8.38 -1.88
C LEU A 63 -21.30 9.10 -0.83
N THR A 64 -21.50 10.42 -0.98
CA THR A 64 -22.33 11.23 -0.07
C THR A 64 -23.80 10.82 -0.18
N ILE A 65 -24.31 10.68 -1.40
CA ILE A 65 -25.67 10.16 -1.66
C ILE A 65 -25.81 8.75 -1.08
N LYS A 66 -24.84 7.87 -1.32
CA LYS A 66 -24.82 6.50 -0.78
C LYS A 66 -24.85 6.48 0.74
N ALA A 67 -24.06 7.32 1.42
CA ALA A 67 -24.03 7.41 2.88
C ALA A 67 -25.32 7.98 3.49
N ALA A 68 -26.04 8.83 2.74
CA ALA A 68 -27.31 9.44 3.14
C ALA A 68 -28.55 8.57 2.79
N THR A 69 -28.38 7.50 2.00
CA THR A 69 -29.48 6.66 1.52
C THR A 69 -30.20 5.98 2.69
N PRO A 70 -31.53 6.17 2.87
CA PRO A 70 -32.28 5.48 3.91
C PRO A 70 -32.23 3.95 3.75
N GLY A 71 -32.06 3.22 4.86
CA GLY A 71 -32.04 1.75 4.85
C GLY A 71 -30.73 1.11 4.38
N ILE A 72 -29.68 1.88 4.09
CA ILE A 72 -28.36 1.31 3.81
C ILE A 72 -27.79 0.57 5.04
N ARG A 73 -27.08 -0.54 4.80
CA ARG A 73 -26.42 -1.30 5.87
C ARG A 73 -25.37 -0.41 6.57
N PRO A 74 -25.28 -0.42 7.92
CA PRO A 74 -24.32 0.42 8.66
C PRO A 74 -22.88 0.30 8.14
N LYS A 75 -22.42 -0.93 7.88
CA LYS A 75 -21.08 -1.19 7.33
C LYS A 75 -20.83 -0.51 5.97
N ALA A 76 -21.85 -0.42 5.12
CA ALA A 76 -21.73 0.22 3.80
C ALA A 76 -21.74 1.75 3.92
N LYS A 77 -22.48 2.31 4.89
CA LYS A 77 -22.39 3.73 5.25
C LYS A 77 -21.00 4.09 5.79
N ASP A 78 -20.48 3.30 6.72
CA ASP A 78 -19.14 3.53 7.30
C ASP A 78 -18.03 3.42 6.25
N GLU A 79 -18.17 2.50 5.30
CA GLU A 79 -17.25 2.37 4.16
C GLU A 79 -17.31 3.60 3.24
N ALA A 80 -18.51 4.12 2.95
CA ALA A 80 -18.66 5.32 2.14
C ALA A 80 -18.05 6.55 2.81
N LEU A 81 -18.30 6.74 4.11
CA LEU A 81 -17.71 7.83 4.89
C LEU A 81 -16.18 7.73 4.96
N ARG A 82 -15.63 6.52 5.13
CA ARG A 82 -14.17 6.30 5.08
C ARG A 82 -13.58 6.63 3.71
N CYS A 83 -14.27 6.30 2.62
CA CYS A 83 -13.83 6.68 1.28
C CYS A 83 -13.82 8.21 1.09
N ILE A 84 -14.84 8.91 1.57
CA ILE A 84 -14.90 10.39 1.53
C ILE A 84 -13.73 10.99 2.30
N GLU A 85 -13.50 10.55 3.55
CA GLU A 85 -12.38 11.00 4.39
C GLU A 85 -11.02 10.85 3.67
N VAL A 86 -10.81 9.72 2.99
CA VAL A 86 -9.58 9.44 2.25
C VAL A 86 -9.39 10.41 1.07
N ILE A 87 -10.46 10.69 0.30
CA ILE A 87 -10.38 11.64 -0.82
C ILE A 87 -10.08 13.04 -0.30
N GLU A 88 -10.76 13.49 0.76
CA GLU A 88 -10.54 14.80 1.36
C GLU A 88 -9.13 14.95 1.96
N LEU A 89 -8.60 13.90 2.59
CA LEU A 89 -7.22 13.88 3.05
C LEU A 89 -6.23 13.98 1.89
N PHE A 90 -6.49 13.26 0.79
CA PHE A 90 -5.65 13.34 -0.40
C PHE A 90 -5.66 14.76 -0.99
N GLU A 91 -6.85 15.35 -1.19
CA GLU A 91 -6.98 16.72 -1.74
C GLU A 91 -6.23 17.75 -0.89
N ARG A 92 -6.37 17.69 0.45
CA ARG A 92 -5.63 18.58 1.36
C ARG A 92 -4.12 18.40 1.27
N ASN A 93 -3.65 17.19 1.02
CA ASN A 93 -2.23 16.83 1.04
C ASN A 93 -1.61 16.76 -0.35
N GLU A 94 -2.34 17.07 -1.42
CA GLU A 94 -1.91 16.83 -2.80
C GLU A 94 -0.52 17.42 -3.10
N ASN A 95 -0.32 18.68 -2.71
CA ASN A 95 0.95 19.38 -2.92
C ASN A 95 2.11 18.70 -2.18
N ALA A 96 1.88 18.24 -0.95
CA ALA A 96 2.91 17.58 -0.14
C ALA A 96 3.26 16.18 -0.67
N LEU A 97 2.30 15.51 -1.31
CA LEU A 97 2.54 14.23 -1.99
C LEU A 97 3.35 14.42 -3.28
N GLY A 98 3.35 15.62 -3.88
CA GLY A 98 4.20 15.94 -5.03
C GLY A 98 3.94 15.08 -6.27
N LEU A 99 2.76 14.46 -6.37
CA LEU A 99 2.46 13.53 -7.46
C LEU A 99 2.28 14.26 -8.78
N ARG A 100 1.80 15.52 -8.77
CA ARG A 100 1.47 16.33 -9.96
C ARG A 100 2.61 16.45 -10.98
N SER A 101 3.84 16.51 -10.51
CA SER A 101 5.04 16.66 -11.36
C SER A 101 5.55 15.35 -11.94
N MET A 102 4.93 14.22 -11.62
CA MET A 102 5.38 12.89 -12.06
C MET A 102 4.61 12.41 -13.29
N ALA A 103 5.31 11.72 -14.20
CA ALA A 103 4.71 10.99 -15.29
C ALA A 103 4.20 9.64 -14.76
N LEU A 104 2.91 9.58 -14.43
CA LEU A 104 2.27 8.43 -13.80
C LEU A 104 1.40 7.70 -14.82
N SER A 105 1.51 6.38 -14.89
CA SER A 105 0.70 5.53 -15.78
C SER A 105 0.12 4.33 -15.04
N GLU A 106 -0.83 3.66 -15.67
CA GLU A 106 -1.41 2.42 -15.15
C GLU A 106 -0.37 1.28 -15.19
N PRO A 107 -0.16 0.54 -14.07
CA PRO A 107 0.64 -0.67 -14.09
C PRO A 107 -0.14 -1.82 -14.75
N PRO A 108 0.56 -2.77 -15.39
CA PRO A 108 -0.06 -4.04 -15.76
C PRO A 108 -0.46 -4.83 -14.50
N ASN A 109 -1.26 -5.89 -14.70
CA ASN A 109 -1.48 -6.86 -13.64
C ASN A 109 -0.21 -7.69 -13.45
N PHE A 110 0.36 -7.64 -12.24
CA PHE A 110 1.52 -8.44 -11.89
C PHE A 110 1.09 -9.71 -11.19
N ASP A 111 1.72 -10.82 -11.59
CA ASP A 111 1.70 -12.05 -10.81
C ASP A 111 2.49 -11.88 -9.51
N ALA A 112 2.25 -12.78 -8.54
CA ALA A 112 3.09 -12.82 -7.35
C ALA A 112 4.49 -13.30 -7.74
N ILE A 113 5.52 -12.62 -7.22
CA ILE A 113 6.91 -13.00 -7.44
C ILE A 113 7.38 -13.94 -6.34
N GLU A 114 8.26 -14.87 -6.66
CA GLU A 114 8.88 -15.72 -5.64
C GLU A 114 10.10 -15.04 -5.03
N ILE A 115 10.10 -14.89 -3.70
CA ILE A 115 11.26 -14.41 -2.95
C ILE A 115 11.65 -15.52 -1.97
N ASN A 116 12.77 -16.20 -2.22
CA ASN A 116 13.33 -17.24 -1.34
C ASN A 116 12.29 -18.27 -0.82
N GLY A 117 11.47 -18.83 -1.72
CA GLY A 117 10.44 -19.82 -1.38
C GLY A 117 9.12 -19.26 -0.84
N VAL A 118 8.90 -17.93 -0.93
CA VAL A 118 7.64 -17.29 -0.55
C VAL A 118 7.06 -16.52 -1.73
N MET A 119 5.83 -16.83 -2.11
CA MET A 119 5.09 -16.04 -3.10
C MET A 119 4.61 -14.72 -2.49
N VAL A 120 5.12 -13.61 -3.02
CA VAL A 120 4.81 -12.25 -2.56
C VAL A 120 4.06 -11.49 -3.66
N SER A 121 2.81 -11.12 -3.36
CA SER A 121 2.00 -10.28 -4.24
C SER A 121 2.30 -8.80 -3.97
N ILE A 122 2.82 -8.12 -4.99
CA ILE A 122 3.21 -6.71 -4.95
C ILE A 122 2.37 -6.01 -6.02
N GLN A 123 1.53 -5.05 -5.60
CA GLN A 123 0.54 -4.41 -6.46
C GLN A 123 0.75 -2.90 -6.42
N PRO A 124 1.56 -2.32 -7.32
CA PRO A 124 1.70 -0.88 -7.42
C PRO A 124 0.39 -0.23 -7.87
N ASP A 125 0.18 1.01 -7.45
CA ASP A 125 -0.96 1.83 -7.88
C ASP A 125 -0.67 2.56 -9.19
N MET A 126 0.61 2.76 -9.52
CA MET A 126 1.09 3.49 -10.70
C MET A 126 2.50 3.07 -11.07
N LEU A 127 2.82 3.15 -12.37
CA LEU A 127 4.19 3.20 -12.85
C LEU A 127 4.66 4.65 -12.97
N VAL A 128 5.96 4.84 -12.90
CA VAL A 128 6.62 6.15 -12.96
C VAL A 128 7.62 6.13 -14.10
N GLY A 129 7.42 6.97 -15.10
CA GLY A 129 8.37 7.16 -16.18
C GLY A 129 9.53 8.06 -15.76
N GLY A 130 10.77 7.61 -15.99
CA GLY A 130 11.93 8.51 -16.01
C GLY A 130 11.93 9.30 -17.31
N GLY A 131 12.19 10.61 -17.24
CA GLY A 131 12.26 11.48 -18.41
C GLY A 131 13.26 11.00 -19.48
N SER A 132 13.23 11.66 -20.64
CA SER A 132 13.93 11.29 -21.89
C SER A 132 15.40 10.85 -21.71
N GLY A 133 15.77 9.76 -22.40
CA GLY A 133 17.16 9.32 -22.59
C GLY A 133 17.36 7.80 -22.46
N ARG A 134 16.75 7.18 -21.44
CA ARG A 134 16.58 5.73 -21.29
C ARG A 134 15.22 5.51 -20.67
N ALA A 135 14.43 4.54 -21.14
CA ALA A 135 13.12 4.21 -20.59
C ALA A 135 13.28 3.65 -19.16
N ARG A 136 13.60 4.53 -18.19
CA ARG A 136 13.68 4.17 -16.78
C ARG A 136 12.29 4.08 -16.23
N VAL A 137 12.07 3.11 -15.35
CA VAL A 137 10.76 2.86 -14.75
C VAL A 137 10.90 2.76 -13.24
N GLY A 138 9.98 3.40 -12.54
CA GLY A 138 9.72 3.16 -11.12
C GLY A 138 8.27 2.79 -10.89
N ALA A 139 7.91 2.59 -9.64
CA ALA A 139 6.54 2.28 -9.25
C ALA A 139 6.13 3.02 -7.97
N GLY A 140 4.86 3.38 -7.88
CA GLY A 140 4.29 4.11 -6.75
C GLY A 140 3.17 3.32 -6.08
N ILE A 141 3.10 3.39 -4.75
CA ILE A 141 1.94 2.93 -3.97
C ILE A 141 1.29 4.12 -3.26
N LEU A 142 -0.03 4.24 -3.38
CA LEU A 142 -0.90 5.11 -2.59
C LEU A 142 -1.30 4.38 -1.31
N ARG A 143 -0.77 4.82 -0.18
CA ARG A 143 -1.12 4.25 1.12
C ARG A 143 -2.18 5.10 1.80
N VAL A 144 -3.40 4.57 1.85
CA VAL A 144 -4.55 5.18 2.54
C VAL A 144 -4.91 4.47 3.85
N ALA A 145 -4.25 3.34 4.14
CA ALA A 145 -4.51 2.51 5.31
C ALA A 145 -4.45 3.34 6.59
N LYS A 146 -5.50 3.19 7.42
CA LYS A 146 -5.61 3.93 8.68
C LYS A 146 -4.54 3.54 9.68
N ALA A 147 -4.31 2.24 9.86
CA ALA A 147 -3.36 1.75 10.85
C ALA A 147 -1.89 1.74 10.36
N PRO A 148 -0.94 2.11 11.24
CA PRO A 148 -1.14 2.89 12.47
C PRO A 148 -1.46 4.35 12.14
N ASP A 149 -2.47 4.96 12.76
CA ASP A 149 -2.86 6.35 12.46
C ASP A 149 -2.06 7.32 13.36
N PRO A 150 -1.21 8.20 12.80
CA PRO A 150 -0.47 9.17 13.59
C PRO A 150 -1.39 10.15 14.34
N SER A 151 -2.56 10.48 13.79
CA SER A 151 -3.47 11.48 14.37
C SER A 151 -4.15 11.01 15.66
N GLU A 152 -4.34 9.71 15.83
CA GLU A 152 -4.97 9.08 17.00
C GLU A 152 -4.08 9.05 18.25
N GLY A 153 -2.78 9.33 18.13
CA GLY A 153 -1.88 9.40 19.28
C GLY A 153 -2.17 10.62 20.15
N LYS A 154 -2.59 10.46 21.41
CA LYS A 154 -2.83 11.61 22.31
C LYS A 154 -1.56 12.45 22.59
N ARG A 155 -0.40 11.80 22.69
CA ARG A 155 0.90 12.43 22.97
C ARG A 155 1.72 12.60 21.70
N ALA A 156 2.47 13.70 21.59
CA ALA A 156 3.34 13.99 20.44
C ALA A 156 4.31 12.84 20.13
N GLU A 157 4.94 12.24 21.14
CA GLU A 157 5.82 11.07 21.00
C GLU A 157 5.12 9.87 20.36
N THR A 158 3.84 9.63 20.72
CA THR A 158 3.07 8.53 20.13
C THR A 158 2.76 8.80 18.67
N LYS A 159 2.42 10.05 18.32
CA LYS A 159 2.22 10.46 16.92
C LYS A 159 3.50 10.27 16.12
N ALA A 160 4.63 10.75 16.64
CA ALA A 160 5.94 10.62 16.01
C ALA A 160 6.33 9.15 15.80
N ARG A 161 6.17 8.30 16.82
CA ARG A 161 6.44 6.86 16.74
C ARG A 161 5.56 6.17 15.69
N ARG A 162 4.25 6.45 15.67
CA ARG A 162 3.34 5.89 14.67
C ARG A 162 3.71 6.34 13.25
N GLY A 163 4.08 7.61 13.08
CA GLY A 163 4.57 8.10 11.79
C GLY A 163 5.89 7.44 11.36
N GLN A 164 6.81 7.21 12.29
CA GLN A 164 8.05 6.50 12.00
C GLN A 164 7.79 5.05 11.59
N ILE A 165 6.86 4.35 12.24
CA ILE A 165 6.44 3.00 11.84
C ILE A 165 5.92 3.00 10.40
N ARG A 166 5.08 3.98 10.03
CA ARG A 166 4.56 4.08 8.66
C ARG A 166 5.65 4.30 7.63
N ARG A 167 6.60 5.21 7.92
CA ARG A 167 7.78 5.46 7.07
C ARG A 167 8.63 4.21 6.92
N GLU A 168 8.83 3.47 8.00
CA GLU A 168 9.63 2.25 7.99
C GLU A 168 9.00 1.16 7.12
N MET A 169 7.70 0.95 7.25
CA MET A 169 6.96 0.04 6.34
C MET A 169 7.07 0.50 4.88
N ALA A 170 6.90 1.79 4.62
CA ALA A 170 6.98 2.35 3.28
C ALA A 170 8.34 2.07 2.62
N ARG A 171 9.43 2.20 3.37
CA ARG A 171 10.79 1.92 2.86
C ARG A 171 10.97 0.45 2.45
N TYR A 172 10.39 -0.49 3.19
CA TYR A 172 10.38 -1.90 2.78
C TYR A 172 9.49 -2.14 1.56
N MET A 173 8.33 -1.50 1.48
CA MET A 173 7.46 -1.57 0.30
C MET A 173 8.16 -1.04 -0.95
N ILE A 174 8.95 0.03 -0.84
CA ILE A 174 9.75 0.57 -1.94
C ILE A 174 10.84 -0.41 -2.39
N ALA A 175 11.50 -1.08 -1.45
CA ALA A 175 12.45 -2.15 -1.80
C ALA A 175 11.77 -3.34 -2.50
N MET A 176 10.55 -3.69 -2.11
CA MET A 176 9.76 -4.70 -2.81
C MET A 176 9.32 -4.24 -4.21
N LEU A 177 8.97 -2.96 -4.39
CA LEU A 177 8.68 -2.42 -5.72
C LEU A 177 9.88 -2.55 -6.67
N GLN A 178 11.10 -2.31 -6.17
CA GLN A 178 12.32 -2.56 -6.95
C GLN A 178 12.45 -4.04 -7.33
N LEU A 179 12.27 -4.96 -6.37
CA LEU A 179 12.32 -6.40 -6.66
C LEU A 179 11.27 -6.84 -7.68
N LEU A 180 10.06 -6.29 -7.62
CA LEU A 180 9.01 -6.52 -8.61
C LEU A 180 9.46 -6.09 -10.01
N LEU A 181 9.99 -4.87 -10.15
CA LEU A 181 10.42 -4.33 -11.44
C LEU A 181 11.64 -5.08 -12.00
N ASP A 182 12.56 -5.51 -11.14
CA ASP A 182 13.71 -6.33 -11.52
C ASP A 182 13.26 -7.69 -12.06
N ASP A 183 12.20 -8.29 -11.47
CA ASP A 183 11.61 -9.58 -11.90
C ASP A 183 10.90 -9.50 -13.27
N GLN A 184 10.66 -8.29 -13.80
CA GLN A 184 10.05 -8.11 -15.12
C GLN A 184 11.04 -8.22 -16.28
N ASP A 185 12.32 -8.53 -16.02
CA ASP A 185 13.37 -8.75 -17.03
C ASP A 185 13.45 -7.64 -18.10
N GLY A 186 13.23 -6.39 -17.69
CA GLY A 186 13.34 -5.22 -18.56
C GLY A 186 12.13 -4.96 -19.48
N THR A 187 11.06 -5.77 -19.40
CA THR A 187 9.84 -5.60 -20.22
C THR A 187 9.17 -4.22 -20.03
N LEU A 188 9.34 -3.61 -18.86
CA LEU A 188 8.81 -2.28 -18.53
C LEU A 188 9.84 -1.15 -18.67
N GLY A 189 11.06 -1.46 -19.09
CA GLY A 189 12.20 -0.55 -19.08
C GLY A 189 13.22 -0.89 -18.00
N ILE A 190 14.16 0.03 -17.76
CA ILE A 190 15.25 -0.14 -16.80
C ILE A 190 14.76 0.30 -15.40
N PRO A 191 14.67 -0.61 -14.40
CA PRO A 191 14.25 -0.23 -13.06
C PRO A 191 15.15 0.87 -12.46
N ASP A 192 14.56 1.95 -11.95
CA ASP A 192 15.25 3.01 -11.23
C ASP A 192 14.60 3.22 -9.87
N ARG A 193 15.29 2.78 -8.81
CA ARG A 193 14.80 2.86 -7.42
C ARG A 193 14.43 4.28 -6.99
N ASN A 194 15.03 5.32 -7.58
CA ASN A 194 14.76 6.71 -7.22
C ASN A 194 13.40 7.19 -7.75
N LEU A 195 12.83 6.44 -8.69
CA LEU A 195 11.46 6.62 -9.18
C LEU A 195 10.45 5.81 -8.36
N CYS A 196 10.89 4.92 -7.48
CA CYS A 196 10.00 4.15 -6.61
C CYS A 196 9.62 4.93 -5.35
N PHE A 197 8.34 4.91 -4.98
CA PHE A 197 7.86 5.65 -3.81
C PHE A 197 6.60 5.04 -3.18
N VAL A 198 6.33 5.47 -1.94
CA VAL A 198 5.03 5.32 -1.28
C VAL A 198 4.51 6.70 -0.93
N ALA A 199 3.34 7.06 -1.45
CA ALA A 199 2.63 8.27 -1.09
C ALA A 199 1.64 7.94 0.02
N ASP A 200 1.98 8.36 1.25
CA ASP A 200 1.18 8.09 2.43
C ASP A 200 0.26 9.28 2.70
N VAL A 201 -1.02 9.09 2.35
CA VAL A 201 -2.04 10.15 2.40
C VAL A 201 -2.27 10.64 3.83
N ARG A 202 -2.11 9.78 4.84
CA ARG A 202 -2.29 10.16 6.25
C ARG A 202 -1.06 10.84 6.86
N LEU A 203 0.13 10.54 6.34
CA LEU A 203 1.34 11.29 6.70
C LEU A 203 1.51 12.59 5.93
N ALA A 204 0.74 12.80 4.85
CA ALA A 204 0.96 13.89 3.91
C ALA A 204 2.38 13.89 3.34
N GLU A 205 2.93 12.70 3.06
CA GLU A 205 4.34 12.53 2.72
C GLU A 205 4.53 11.56 1.55
N ARG A 206 5.37 11.95 0.58
CA ARG A 206 5.91 11.04 -0.43
C ARG A 206 7.25 10.50 0.04
N ILE A 207 7.28 9.22 0.38
CA ILE A 207 8.44 8.53 0.92
C ILE A 207 9.17 7.87 -0.25
N GLY A 208 10.44 8.22 -0.44
CA GLY A 208 11.33 7.63 -1.44
C GLY A 208 12.21 6.49 -0.88
N PRO A 209 13.14 5.95 -1.68
CA PRO A 209 14.05 4.92 -1.21
C PRO A 209 14.92 5.45 -0.07
N ALA A 210 15.17 4.59 0.93
CA ALA A 210 16.06 4.92 2.02
C ALA A 210 17.54 4.72 1.64
N ALA A 211 18.46 5.36 2.36
CA ALA A 211 19.90 5.22 2.13
C ALA A 211 20.39 3.76 2.33
N ASP A 212 19.73 3.02 3.22
CA ASP A 212 19.98 1.60 3.55
C ASP A 212 19.22 0.62 2.63
N HIS A 213 18.80 1.04 1.43
CA HIS A 213 17.97 0.24 0.52
C HIS A 213 18.49 -1.18 0.25
N ALA A 214 19.81 -1.32 0.05
CA ALA A 214 20.43 -2.63 -0.18
C ALA A 214 20.34 -3.56 1.05
N VAL A 215 20.40 -3.00 2.26
CA VAL A 215 20.19 -3.74 3.51
C VAL A 215 18.75 -4.21 3.59
N ARG A 216 17.78 -3.36 3.24
CA ARG A 216 16.35 -3.73 3.23
C ARG A 216 16.03 -4.86 2.27
N ILE A 217 16.63 -4.89 1.09
CA ILE A 217 16.49 -6.03 0.16
C ILE A 217 17.01 -7.32 0.80
N ARG A 218 18.15 -7.25 1.49
CA ARG A 218 18.72 -8.40 2.22
C ARG A 218 17.78 -8.85 3.34
N ASP A 219 17.22 -7.92 4.10
CA ASP A 219 16.29 -8.22 5.19
C ASP A 219 14.99 -8.85 4.66
N ILE A 220 14.45 -8.35 3.55
CA ILE A 220 13.29 -8.95 2.85
C ILE A 220 13.60 -10.40 2.46
N ARG A 221 14.75 -10.66 1.83
CA ARG A 221 15.17 -12.01 1.45
C ARG A 221 15.37 -12.91 2.66
N GLY A 222 16.02 -12.41 3.71
CA GLY A 222 16.24 -13.13 4.97
C GLY A 222 14.93 -13.48 5.67
N ALA A 223 13.98 -12.54 5.74
CA ALA A 223 12.66 -12.79 6.27
C ALA A 223 11.91 -13.83 5.45
N CYS A 224 11.91 -13.76 4.12
CA CYS A 224 11.25 -14.78 3.29
C CYS A 224 11.85 -16.17 3.48
N THR A 225 13.18 -16.30 3.61
CA THR A 225 13.83 -17.58 3.97
C THR A 225 13.37 -18.11 5.34
N GLN A 226 13.14 -17.23 6.31
CA GLN A 226 12.64 -17.63 7.62
C GLN A 226 11.16 -18.04 7.55
N ILE A 227 10.36 -17.28 6.81
CA ILE A 227 8.93 -17.52 6.60
C ILE A 227 8.72 -18.86 5.90
N SER A 228 9.48 -19.18 4.85
CA SER A 228 9.34 -20.45 4.13
C SER A 228 9.59 -21.66 5.03
N LYS A 229 10.56 -21.58 5.95
CA LYS A 229 10.81 -22.61 6.97
C LYS A 229 9.68 -22.74 7.99
N LEU A 230 9.07 -21.62 8.38
CA LEU A 230 7.99 -21.60 9.38
C LEU A 230 6.62 -21.93 8.76
N TRP A 231 6.46 -21.79 7.44
CA TRP A 231 5.15 -21.79 6.78
C TRP A 231 4.33 -23.05 7.07
N ALA A 232 4.99 -24.21 7.10
CA ALA A 232 4.36 -25.49 7.41
C ALA A 232 3.81 -25.55 8.85
N SER A 233 4.51 -24.96 9.83
CA SER A 233 4.13 -24.97 11.25
C SER A 233 3.03 -23.98 11.64
N VAL A 234 2.70 -23.01 10.78
CA VAL A 234 1.61 -22.08 11.05
C VAL A 234 0.29 -22.86 11.07
N ALA A 235 -0.37 -22.91 12.22
CA ALA A 235 -1.64 -23.60 12.44
C ALA A 235 -2.82 -22.60 12.53
N PRO A 236 -4.03 -23.00 12.14
CA PRO A 236 -5.20 -22.14 12.27
C PRO A 236 -5.57 -21.91 13.74
N LYS A 237 -5.93 -20.67 14.10
CA LYS A 237 -6.47 -20.35 15.42
C LYS A 237 -7.83 -21.06 15.64
N PRO A 238 -8.13 -21.58 16.85
CA PRO A 238 -9.37 -22.32 17.13
C PRO A 238 -10.66 -21.60 16.70
N GLY A 239 -10.74 -20.28 16.90
CA GLY A 239 -11.91 -19.46 16.54
C GLY A 239 -12.22 -19.37 15.05
N LEU A 240 -11.37 -19.89 14.15
CA LEU A 240 -11.70 -20.01 12.73
C LEU A 240 -12.69 -21.15 12.43
N PHE A 241 -12.85 -22.10 13.36
CA PHE A 241 -13.74 -23.26 13.20
C PHE A 241 -15.09 -23.08 13.90
N GLU A 242 -15.26 -22.03 14.69
CA GLU A 242 -16.54 -21.68 15.30
C GLU A 242 -17.46 -21.13 14.19
N LYS A 243 -18.61 -21.78 13.98
CA LYS A 243 -19.62 -21.30 13.01
C LYS A 243 -20.18 -19.96 13.50
N PRO A 244 -20.36 -18.98 12.61
CA PRO A 244 -20.96 -17.68 12.95
C PRO A 244 -22.42 -17.81 13.39
#